data_AF-A0A430E016-F1
#
_entry.id   AF-A0A430E016-F1
#
_cell.length_a   1.000
_cell.length_b   1.000
_cell.length_c   1.000
_cell.angle_alpha   90.00
_cell.angle_beta   90.00
_cell.angle_gamma   90.00
#
_symmetry.space_group_name_H-M   'P 1'
#
loop_
_entity.id
_entity.type
_entity.pdbx_description
1 polymer ?
#
loop_
_entity_poly.entity_id
_entity_poly.type
_entity_poly.pdbx_seq_one_letter_code
_entity_poly.pdbx_strand_id
1 'polypeptide(L)'
;MRSTMLPWILVALVLGYAAERLRREEDDEDDRDDRLASAPPAALARPAGEQGGFSQVRDAGPEAIRDPQPRWSEVDEASDESFPASDPPSFSMPGR
;
A
#
# COMPACT_ATOMS: atom_id res chain seq x y z
N MET A 1 -44.03 37.13 -18.79
CA MET A 1 -43.47 35.92 -19.42
C MET A 1 -42.85 35.05 -18.33
N ARG A 2 -43.42 33.88 -18.03
CA ARG A 2 -42.91 32.99 -16.97
C ARG A 2 -41.72 32.22 -17.56
N SER A 3 -40.53 32.43 -17.01
CA SER A 3 -39.28 31.88 -17.55
C SER A 3 -39.27 30.35 -17.48
N THR A 4 -39.49 29.70 -18.63
CA THR A 4 -39.40 28.24 -18.82
C THR A 4 -37.97 27.71 -18.81
N MET A 5 -36.96 28.57 -18.63
CA MET A 5 -35.55 28.15 -18.59
C MET A 5 -35.08 27.66 -17.22
N LEU A 6 -35.74 28.09 -16.14
CA LEU A 6 -35.39 27.67 -14.77
C LEU A 6 -35.45 26.14 -14.56
N PRO A 7 -36.48 25.39 -15.02
CA PRO A 7 -36.50 23.94 -14.85
C PRO A 7 -35.38 23.23 -15.62
N TRP A 8 -35.00 23.72 -16.80
CA TRP A 8 -33.92 23.14 -17.59
C TRP A 8 -32.55 23.36 -16.96
N ILE A 9 -32.34 24.50 -16.28
CA ILE A 9 -31.12 24.74 -15.50
C ILE A 9 -31.02 23.76 -14.34
N LEU A 10 -32.13 23.51 -13.63
CA LEU A 10 -32.15 22.53 -12.54
C LEU A 10 -31.90 21.10 -13.05
N VAL A 11 -32.48 20.73 -14.20
CA VAL A 11 -32.21 19.44 -14.85
C VAL A 11 -30.74 19.31 -15.23
N ALA A 12 -30.14 20.34 -15.84
CA ALA A 12 -28.73 20.33 -16.20
C ALA A 12 -27.81 20.24 -14.97
N LEU A 13 -28.15 20.90 -13.87
CA LEU A 13 -27.41 20.81 -12.61
C LEU A 13 -27.49 19.41 -11.99
N VAL A 14 -28.68 18.79 -11.97
CA VAL A 14 -28.86 17.43 -11.45
C VAL A 14 -28.15 16.41 -12.34
N LEU A 15 -28.25 16.54 -13.66
CA LEU A 15 -27.59 15.65 -14.60
C LEU A 15 -26.06 15.79 -14.52
N GLY A 16 -25.56 17.02 -14.40
CA GLY A 16 -24.14 17.31 -14.19
C GLY A 16 -23.63 16.74 -12.87
N TYR A 17 -24.38 16.91 -11.77
CA TYR A 17 -24.03 16.35 -10.47
C TYR A 17 -24.06 14.82 -10.46
N ALA A 18 -25.04 14.20 -11.10
CA ALA A 18 -25.12 12.74 -11.22
C ALA A 18 -23.98 12.16 -12.06
N ALA A 19 -23.64 12.82 -13.18
CA ALA A 19 -22.48 12.44 -14.00
C ALA A 19 -21.16 12.59 -13.24
N GLU A 20 -21.00 13.68 -12.48
CA GLU A 20 -19.83 13.89 -11.63
C GLU A 20 -19.74 12.88 -10.49
N ARG A 21 -20.87 12.52 -9.88
CA ARG A 21 -20.92 11.51 -8.81
C ARG A 21 -20.54 10.13 -9.33
N LEU A 22 -20.96 9.78 -10.55
CA LEU A 22 -20.63 8.48 -11.16
C LEU A 22 -19.14 8.39 -11.55
N ARG A 23 -18.48 9.51 -11.91
CA ARG A 23 -17.03 9.51 -12.19
C ARG A 23 -16.17 9.30 -10.96
N ARG A 24 -16.61 9.77 -9.78
CA ARG A 24 -15.85 9.60 -8.52
C ARG A 24 -15.66 8.14 -8.11
N GLU A 25 -16.45 7.22 -8.64
CA GLU A 25 -16.30 5.79 -8.34
C GLU A 25 -15.13 5.15 -9.10
N GLU A 26 -14.60 5.79 -10.15
CA GLU A 26 -13.41 5.30 -10.89
C GLU A 26 -12.09 5.78 -10.25
N ASP A 27 -12.08 6.95 -9.60
CA ASP A 27 -10.88 7.53 -8.99
C ASP A 27 -10.41 6.76 -7.74
N ASP A 28 -11.29 6.06 -7.01
CA ASP A 28 -10.92 5.33 -5.79
C ASP A 28 -10.20 3.99 -6.06
N GLU A 29 -10.36 3.41 -7.26
CA GLU A 29 -9.66 2.18 -7.69
C GLU A 29 -8.28 2.47 -8.29
N ASP A 30 -8.14 3.51 -9.13
CA ASP A 30 -6.84 3.93 -9.71
C ASP A 30 -5.82 4.31 -8.61
N ASP A 31 -6.28 4.94 -7.53
CA ASP A 31 -5.46 5.38 -6.40
C ASP A 31 -4.87 4.21 -5.58
N ARG A 32 -5.47 3.02 -5.67
CA ARG A 32 -4.98 1.79 -5.00
C ARG A 32 -3.90 1.13 -5.83
N ASP A 33 -4.10 1.06 -7.15
CA ASP A 33 -3.15 0.46 -8.08
C ASP A 33 -1.90 1.35 -8.25
N ASP A 34 -2.07 2.67 -8.24
CA ASP A 34 -0.95 3.63 -8.26
C ASP A 34 -0.11 3.59 -6.98
N ARG A 35 -0.69 3.31 -5.81
CA ARG A 35 0.09 3.14 -4.57
C ARG A 35 0.93 1.86 -4.57
N LEU A 36 0.50 0.81 -5.27
CA LEU A 36 1.28 -0.40 -5.48
C LEU A 36 2.33 -0.21 -6.59
N ALA A 37 2.05 0.60 -7.61
CA ALA A 37 2.97 0.93 -8.70
C ALA A 37 4.01 2.00 -8.32
N SER A 38 3.71 2.87 -7.34
CA SER A 38 4.59 3.94 -6.83
C SER A 38 5.39 3.52 -5.60
N ALA A 39 5.36 2.23 -5.22
CA ALA A 39 6.34 1.72 -4.28
C ALA A 39 7.72 1.67 -4.97
N PRO A 40 8.80 2.25 -4.39
CA PRO A 40 10.12 2.10 -4.95
C PRO A 40 10.48 0.61 -5.04
N PRO A 41 11.25 0.17 -6.06
CA PRO A 41 11.69 -1.22 -6.14
C PRO A 41 12.37 -1.59 -4.82
N ALA A 42 12.26 -2.85 -4.38
CA ALA A 42 12.72 -3.28 -3.05
C ALA A 42 14.19 -2.88 -2.74
N ALA A 43 15.05 -2.76 -3.77
CA ALA A 43 16.42 -2.28 -3.64
C ALA A 43 16.58 -0.79 -3.32
N LEU A 44 15.57 0.04 -3.64
CA LEU A 44 15.48 1.47 -3.34
C LEU A 44 14.47 1.77 -2.23
N ALA A 45 13.79 0.75 -1.71
CA ALA A 45 12.91 0.89 -0.58
C ALA A 45 13.75 1.22 0.67
N ARG A 46 13.13 2.00 1.55
CA ARG A 46 13.65 2.28 2.87
C ARG A 46 13.99 0.95 3.59
N PRO A 47 15.12 0.84 4.32
CA PRO A 47 15.50 -0.39 4.99
C PRO A 47 14.38 -0.91 5.89
N ALA A 48 14.29 -2.23 6.00
CA ALA A 48 13.29 -2.87 6.83
C ALA A 48 13.41 -2.40 8.28
N GLY A 49 12.28 -2.11 8.93
CA GLY A 49 12.24 -1.65 10.32
C GLY A 49 12.32 -0.13 10.50
N GLU A 50 12.58 0.65 9.44
CA GLU A 50 12.55 2.11 9.53
C GLU A 50 11.09 2.64 9.60
N GLN A 51 10.87 3.66 10.44
CA GLN A 51 9.54 4.22 10.68
C GLN A 51 8.90 4.76 9.39
N GLY A 52 7.72 4.25 9.06
CA GLY A 52 7.01 4.58 7.82
C GLY A 52 7.45 3.79 6.59
N GLY A 53 8.33 2.79 6.73
CA GLY A 53 8.63 1.80 5.68
C GLY A 53 7.52 0.76 5.52
N PHE A 54 7.37 0.22 4.31
CA PHE A 54 6.39 -0.85 4.01
C PHE A 54 6.74 -2.16 4.73
N SER A 55 8.03 -2.47 4.85
CA SER A 55 8.53 -3.66 5.54
C SER A 55 8.95 -3.32 6.96
N GLN A 56 8.15 -3.72 7.94
CA GLN A 56 8.47 -3.58 9.37
C GLN A 56 9.08 -4.88 9.90
N VAL A 57 10.19 -5.32 9.30
CA VAL A 57 10.99 -6.42 9.86
C VAL A 57 11.97 -5.84 10.88
N ARG A 58 12.06 -6.46 12.05
CA ARG A 58 13.03 -6.09 13.09
C ARG A 58 14.40 -6.71 12.79
N ASP A 59 15.46 -6.13 13.35
CA ASP A 59 16.77 -6.77 13.37
C ASP A 59 16.73 -8.11 14.12
N ALA A 60 17.68 -8.99 13.80
CA ALA A 60 17.88 -10.24 14.52
C ALA A 60 18.61 -9.99 15.87
N GLY A 61 18.42 -10.91 16.81
CA GLY A 61 19.20 -10.94 18.05
C GLY A 61 18.42 -10.60 19.33
N PRO A 62 19.03 -10.86 20.50
CA PRO A 62 18.38 -10.76 21.81
C PRO A 62 18.01 -9.32 22.22
N GLU A 63 18.66 -8.31 21.66
CA GLU A 63 18.36 -6.89 21.88
C GLU A 63 17.16 -6.39 21.06
N ALA A 64 16.84 -7.08 19.96
CA ALA A 64 15.79 -6.70 19.03
C ALA A 64 14.45 -7.38 19.33
N ILE A 65 14.44 -8.42 20.18
CA ILE A 65 13.20 -9.05 20.65
C ILE A 65 12.50 -8.21 21.71
N ARG A 66 11.17 -8.15 21.65
CA ARG A 66 10.34 -7.38 22.61
C ARG A 66 10.53 -7.83 24.05
N ASP A 67 10.64 -9.15 24.25
CA ASP A 67 10.69 -9.78 25.57
C ASP A 67 12.02 -10.55 25.71
N PRO A 68 13.10 -9.91 26.20
CA PRO A 68 14.42 -10.52 26.25
C PRO A 68 14.45 -11.71 27.22
N GLN A 69 14.92 -12.85 26.71
CA GLN A 69 15.03 -14.09 27.49
C GLN A 69 16.40 -14.21 28.17
N PRO A 70 16.48 -14.72 29.42
CA PRO A 70 17.74 -14.79 30.16
C PRO A 70 18.81 -15.68 29.52
N ARG A 71 18.40 -16.56 28.61
CA ARG A 71 19.27 -17.43 27.82
C ARG A 71 18.89 -17.29 26.37
N TRP A 72 19.90 -17.00 25.56
CA TRP A 72 19.83 -16.95 24.12
C TRP A 72 20.88 -17.94 23.61
N SER A 73 20.44 -18.98 22.90
CA SER A 73 21.34 -20.01 22.37
C SER A 73 21.73 -19.72 20.93
N GLU A 74 22.80 -20.36 20.46
CA GLU A 74 23.22 -20.28 19.06
C GLU A 74 22.13 -20.79 18.09
N VAL A 75 21.29 -21.74 18.53
CA VAL A 75 20.14 -22.21 17.77
C VAL A 75 19.05 -21.13 17.67
N ASP A 76 18.86 -20.34 18.74
CA ASP A 76 17.91 -19.22 18.73
C ASP A 76 18.38 -18.13 17.78
N GLU A 77 19.68 -17.77 17.81
CA GLU A 77 20.30 -16.82 16.88
C GLU A 77 20.17 -17.28 15.43
N ALA A 78 20.59 -18.52 15.14
CA ALA A 78 20.55 -19.07 13.78
C ALA A 78 19.10 -19.18 13.24
N SER A 79 18.13 -19.39 14.13
CA SER A 79 16.71 -19.39 13.75
C SER A 79 16.22 -17.97 13.45
N ASP A 80 16.63 -16.97 14.24
CA ASP A 80 16.24 -15.58 14.06
C ASP A 80 16.84 -14.97 12.79
N GLU A 81 18.12 -15.20 12.52
CA GLU A 81 18.82 -14.74 11.31
C GLU A 81 18.31 -15.38 10.01
N SER A 82 17.66 -16.55 10.11
CA SER A 82 17.12 -17.24 8.94
C SER A 82 15.92 -16.51 8.30
N PHE A 83 15.33 -15.54 9.00
CA PHE A 83 14.23 -14.72 8.49
C PHE A 83 14.63 -13.24 8.49
N PRO A 84 14.50 -12.50 7.36
CA PRO A 84 13.75 -12.79 6.14
C PRO A 84 14.66 -13.10 4.94
N ALA A 85 15.60 -14.05 5.03
CA ALA A 85 16.51 -14.39 3.93
C ALA A 85 15.88 -15.37 2.92
N SER A 86 14.63 -15.11 2.48
CA SER A 86 14.05 -15.77 1.31
C SER A 86 13.84 -14.72 0.25
N ASP A 87 14.67 -14.72 -0.79
CA ASP A 87 14.49 -13.87 -1.98
C ASP A 87 13.00 -13.77 -2.31
N PRO A 88 12.43 -12.56 -2.44
CA PRO A 88 11.03 -12.44 -2.83
C PRO A 88 10.85 -13.20 -4.14
N PRO A 89 9.74 -13.96 -4.33
CA PRO A 89 9.53 -14.67 -5.56
C PRO A 89 9.65 -13.68 -6.74
N SER A 90 10.56 -13.94 -7.67
CA SER A 90 10.61 -13.21 -8.94
C SER A 90 9.35 -13.56 -9.71
N PHE A 91 8.28 -12.77 -9.50
CA PHE A 91 7.06 -12.89 -10.27
C PHE A 91 7.30 -12.27 -11.65
N SER A 92 7.91 -13.03 -12.56
CA SER A 92 7.88 -12.70 -13.97
C SER A 92 6.51 -13.11 -14.49
N MET A 93 5.65 -12.12 -14.74
CA MET A 93 4.33 -12.34 -15.34
C MET A 93 4.55 -12.81 -16.79
N PRO A 94 4.15 -14.03 -17.19
CA PRO A 94 4.37 -14.49 -18.54
C PRO A 94 3.34 -13.82 -19.47
N GLY A 95 3.83 -12.93 -20.32
CA GLY A 95 3.10 -12.41 -21.48
C GLY A 95 2.31 -11.13 -21.24
N ARG A 96 2.97 -10.00 -21.47
CA ARG A 96 2.43 -8.93 -22.33
C ARG A 96 3.56 -8.32 -23.14
#